data_AF-A0AAW6SRW2-F1
#
_entry.id   AF-A0AAW6SRW2-F1
#
_cell.length_a   1.000
_cell.length_b   1.000
_cell.length_c   1.000
_cell.angle_alpha   90.00
_cell.angle_beta   90.00
_cell.angle_gamma   90.00
#
_symmetry.space_group_name_H-M   'P 1'
#
loop_
_entity.id
_entity.type
_entity.pdbx_description
1 polymer ?
#
loop_
_entity_poly.entity_id
_entity_poly.type
_entity_poly.pdbx_seq_one_letter_code
_entity_poly.pdbx_strand_id
1 'polypeptide(L)' 'MKLADHLNHKQRKHMEKLRKRNKPPSKKKHKGKVKEEKINWSEIMGTKRDTYKRVGGRVRRK' A
#
# COMPACT_ATOMS: atom_id res chain seq x y z
N MET A 1 -0.75 34.78 4.64
CA MET A 1 0.60 34.65 4.04
C MET A 1 1.07 33.21 4.16
N LYS A 2 1.76 32.66 3.15
CA LYS A 2 2.25 31.28 3.17
C LYS A 2 3.64 31.22 3.82
N LEU A 3 4.03 30.04 4.32
CA LEU A 3 5.38 29.79 4.83
C LEU A 3 6.47 30.15 3.81
N ALA A 4 6.19 29.95 2.51
CA ALA A 4 7.11 30.30 1.45
C ALA A 4 7.42 31.80 1.36
N ASP A 5 6.49 32.66 1.79
CA ASP A 5 6.60 34.12 1.67
C ASP A 5 7.52 34.73 2.74
N HIS A 6 7.76 33.99 3.83
CA HIS A 6 8.63 34.39 4.94
C HIS A 6 10.08 33.89 4.75
N LEU A 7 10.36 33.17 3.67
CA LEU A 7 11.68 32.60 3.42
C LEU A 7 12.50 33.52 2.53
N ASN A 8 13.74 33.77 2.93
CA ASN A 8 14.71 34.51 2.16
C ASN A 8 15.12 33.72 0.89
N HIS A 9 15.61 34.41 -0.15
CA HIS A 9 15.92 33.81 -1.46
C HIS A 9 16.85 32.58 -1.36
N LYS A 10 17.85 32.65 -0.46
CA LYS A 10 18.78 31.54 -0.19
C LYS A 10 18.08 30.31 0.40
N GLN A 11 17.13 30.50 1.31
CA GLN A 11 16.36 29.41 1.93
C GLN A 11 15.42 28.75 0.92
N ARG A 12 14.78 29.55 0.05
CA ARG A 12 13.95 29.03 -1.05
C ARG A 12 14.77 28.12 -2.00
N LYS A 13 15.98 28.55 -2.38
CA LYS A 13 16.89 27.79 -3.24
C LYS A 13 17.33 26.46 -2.60
N HIS A 14 17.58 26.45 -1.29
CA HIS A 14 17.92 25.24 -0.55
C HIS A 14 16.74 24.24 -0.52
N MET A 15 15.53 24.73 -0.25
CA MET A 15 14.32 23.91 -0.20
C MET A 15 13.98 23.29 -1.57
N GLU A 16 14.20 24.03 -2.66
CA GLU A 16 13.99 23.49 -4.01
C GLU A 16 14.96 22.35 -4.34
N LYS A 17 16.24 22.47 -3.95
CA LYS A 17 17.24 21.41 -4.10
C LYS A 17 16.84 20.15 -3.32
N LEU A 18 16.37 20.30 -2.08
CA LEU A 18 15.87 19.19 -1.26
C LEU A 18 14.64 18.54 -1.88
N ARG A 19 13.69 19.33 -2.41
CA ARG A 19 12.48 18.81 -3.09
C ARG A 19 12.81 18.00 -4.33
N LYS A 20 13.86 18.35 -5.09
CA LYS A 20 14.32 17.57 -6.26
C LYS A 20 14.99 16.26 -5.85
N ARG A 21 15.83 16.29 -4.80
CA ARG A 21 16.55 15.12 -4.29
C ARG A 21 15.64 14.08 -3.63
N ASN A 22 14.66 14.55 -2.86
CA ASN A 22 13.75 13.69 -2.09
C ASN A 22 12.40 13.49 -2.79
N LYS A 23 12.29 13.81 -4.10
CA LYS A 23 11.06 13.51 -4.82
C LYS A 23 11.00 11.99 -4.94
N PRO A 24 10.05 11.32 -4.26
CA PRO A 24 9.85 9.90 -4.54
C PRO A 24 9.60 9.79 -6.05
N PRO A 25 10.11 8.74 -6.72
CA PRO A 25 9.82 8.52 -8.13
C PRO A 25 8.30 8.69 -8.27
N SER A 26 7.87 9.63 -9.13
CA SER A 26 6.46 9.93 -9.28
C SER A 26 5.78 8.58 -9.41
N LYS A 27 4.75 8.30 -8.60
CA LYS A 27 3.87 7.15 -8.84
C LYS A 27 3.21 7.40 -10.20
N LYS A 28 3.96 7.20 -11.30
CA LYS A 28 3.42 6.80 -12.58
C LYS A 28 2.71 5.54 -12.16
N LYS A 29 1.39 5.66 -11.94
CA LYS A 29 0.51 4.52 -11.71
C LYS A 29 0.94 3.54 -12.78
N HIS A 30 1.63 2.47 -12.40
CA HIS A 30 1.99 1.44 -13.35
C HIS A 30 0.65 1.00 -13.91
N LYS A 31 0.35 1.40 -15.15
CA LYS A 31 -0.73 0.83 -15.95
C LYS A 31 -0.33 -0.60 -16.39
N GLY A 32 0.39 -1.31 -15.54
CA GLY A 32 0.62 -2.74 -15.63
C GLY A 32 -0.26 -3.32 -14.56
N LYS A 33 -1.28 -4.07 -14.99
CA LYS A 33 -2.15 -4.85 -14.12
C LYS A 33 -1.27 -5.52 -13.07
N VAL A 34 -1.36 -5.07 -11.82
CA VAL A 34 -0.91 -5.91 -10.70
C VAL A 34 -1.63 -7.21 -10.96
N LYS A 35 -0.90 -8.29 -11.27
CA LYS A 35 -1.54 -9.59 -11.42
C LYS A 35 -2.24 -9.78 -10.09
N GLU A 36 -3.57 -9.67 -10.09
CA GLU A 36 -4.37 -10.13 -8.97
C GLU A 36 -4.04 -11.61 -8.89
N GLU A 37 -3.07 -11.95 -8.04
CA GLU A 37 -2.86 -13.32 -7.64
C GLU A 37 -4.25 -13.82 -7.26
N LYS A 38 -4.69 -14.90 -7.89
CA LYS A 38 -5.98 -15.51 -7.57
C LYS A 38 -5.85 -16.10 -6.18
N ILE A 39 -5.93 -15.24 -5.18
CA ILE A 39 -5.87 -15.58 -3.77
C ILE A 39 -7.12 -16.40 -3.51
N ASN A 40 -6.93 -17.69 -3.29
CA ASN A 40 -8.03 -18.59 -2.96
C ASN A 40 -8.42 -18.38 -1.49
N TRP A 41 -9.26 -17.36 -1.27
CA TRP A 41 -9.78 -17.02 0.05
C TRP A 41 -10.45 -18.19 0.76
N SER A 42 -11.06 -19.12 0.02
CA SER A 42 -11.70 -20.30 0.59
C SER A 42 -10.72 -21.26 1.26
N GLU A 43 -9.48 -21.30 0.74
CA GLU A 43 -8.39 -22.08 1.32
C GLU A 43 -7.77 -21.37 2.52
N ILE A 44 -7.47 -20.08 2.37
CA ILE A 44 -6.86 -19.26 3.43
C ILE A 44 -7.78 -19.13 4.64
N MET A 45 -9.07 -18.92 4.42
CA MET A 45 -10.05 -18.81 5.51
C MET A 45 -10.56 -20.18 6.00
N GLY A 46 -10.06 -21.29 5.46
CA GLY A 46 -10.45 -22.64 5.87
C GLY A 46 -11.95 -22.90 5.74
N THR A 47 -12.64 -22.22 4.81
CA THR A 47 -14.10 -22.28 4.65
C THR A 47 -14.57 -23.38 3.70
N LYS A 48 -13.64 -24.13 3.07
CA LYS A 48 -13.95 -25.35 2.31
C LYS A 48 -14.71 -26.35 3.20
N ARG A 49 -16.03 -26.45 3.00
CA ARG A 49 -16.95 -27.32 3.78
C ARG A 49 -16.61 -28.80 3.66
N ASP A 50 -16.01 -29.21 2.54
CA ASP A 50 -15.66 -30.61 2.31
C ASP A 50 -14.45 -31.05 3.15
N THR A 51 -13.51 -30.15 3.39
CA THR A 51 -12.26 -30.43 4.12
C THR A 51 -12.34 -30.06 5.59
N TYR A 52 -13.17 -29.08 5.97
CA TYR A 52 -13.25 -28.54 7.32
C TYR A 52 -14.70 -28.47 7.84
N LYS A 53 -14.89 -28.83 9.11
CA LYS A 53 -16.14 -28.74 9.86
C LYS A 53 -15.99 -27.82 11.08
N ARG A 54 -17.09 -27.22 11.53
CA ARG A 54 -17.12 -26.44 12.78
C ARG A 54 -17.57 -27.32 13.94
N VAL A 55 -16.79 -27.36 15.02
CA VAL A 55 -17.11 -28.08 16.26
C VAL A 55 -16.92 -27.12 17.42
N GLY A 56 -18.00 -26.79 18.15
CA GLY A 56 -17.96 -25.84 19.27
C GLY A 56 -17.44 -24.45 18.86
N GLY A 57 -17.78 -23.99 17.64
CA GLY A 57 -17.32 -22.71 17.10
C GLY A 57 -15.89 -22.70 16.52
N ARG A 58 -15.10 -23.77 16.70
CA ARG A 58 -13.74 -23.91 16.13
C ARG A 58 -13.77 -24.65 14.79
N VAL A 59 -12.94 -24.22 13.85
CA VAL A 59 -12.73 -24.92 12.57
C VAL A 59 -11.79 -26.10 12.80
N ARG A 60 -12.22 -27.31 12.42
CA ARG A 60 -11.43 -28.54 12.48
C ARG A 60 -11.45 -29.24 11.13
N ARG A 61 -10.37 -29.96 10.79
CA ARG A 61 -10.36 -30.86 9.64
C ARG A 61 -11.40 -31.97 9.85
N LYS A 62 -12.11 -32.35 8.79
CA LYS A 62 -13.18 -33.36 8.86
C LYS A 62 -12.68 -34.68 9.41
#